data_AF-A0A8J9YN14-F1
#
_entry.id   AF-A0A8J9YN14-F1
#
_cell.length_a   1.000
_cell.length_b   1.000
_cell.length_c   1.000
_cell.angle_alpha   90.00
_cell.angle_beta   90.00
_cell.angle_gamma   90.00
#
_symmetry.space_group_name_H-M   'P 1'
#
loop_
_entity.id
_entity.type
_entity.pdbx_description
1 polymer ?
#
loop_
_entity_poly.entity_id
_entity_poly.type
_entity_poly.pdbx_seq_one_letter_code
_entity_poly.pdbx_strand_id
1 'polypeptide(L)'
;MNQSDNVLKAEFEVTKENTLRKIKNAKDIYYSKEFENCLRKPKKMWRLINDLATNKIKDQSSAPPKLIVNNVLITDPVIICDTFNEYFSTIGTTLANGISDPFEQLDDDSSESYINPNPPPPPSNGKVFSPFEKSFTSSCY
;
A
#
# COMPACT_ATOMS: atom_id res chain seq x y z
N MET A 1 -22.05 37.59 -37.52
CA MET A 1 -21.67 36.17 -37.33
C MET A 1 -22.82 35.32 -37.82
N ASN A 2 -22.54 34.33 -38.67
CA ASN A 2 -23.55 33.53 -39.38
C ASN A 2 -24.21 32.54 -38.41
N GLN A 3 -25.53 32.60 -38.29
CA GLN A 3 -26.34 31.73 -37.42
C GLN A 3 -26.10 30.24 -37.71
N SER A 4 -25.85 29.88 -38.98
CA SER A 4 -25.58 28.50 -39.40
C SER A 4 -24.29 27.94 -38.79
N ASP A 5 -23.24 28.76 -38.67
CA ASP A 5 -21.94 28.31 -38.18
C ASP A 5 -21.99 28.02 -36.67
N ASN A 6 -22.80 28.79 -35.93
CA ASN A 6 -23.02 28.59 -34.51
C ASN A 6 -23.78 27.29 -34.21
N VAL A 7 -24.79 26.96 -35.04
CA VAL A 7 -25.56 25.70 -34.91
C VAL A 7 -24.68 24.49 -35.16
N LEU A 8 -23.89 24.51 -36.25
CA LEU A 8 -22.95 23.43 -36.58
C LEU A 8 -21.92 23.18 -35.47
N LYS A 9 -21.38 24.26 -34.88
CA LYS A 9 -20.45 24.16 -33.76
C LYS A 9 -21.10 23.54 -32.52
N ALA A 10 -22.34 23.91 -32.21
CA ALA A 10 -23.07 23.36 -31.07
C ALA A 10 -23.35 21.85 -31.24
N GLU A 11 -23.80 21.42 -32.43
CA GLU A 11 -24.02 20.00 -32.74
C GLU A 11 -22.74 19.17 -32.63
N PHE A 12 -21.62 19.71 -33.09
CA PHE A 12 -20.32 19.06 -32.98
C PHE A 12 -19.90 18.87 -31.51
N GLU A 13 -19.99 19.90 -30.67
CA GLU A 13 -19.62 19.80 -29.25
C GLU A 13 -20.52 18.79 -28.52
N VAL A 14 -21.84 18.80 -28.76
CA VAL A 14 -22.76 17.80 -28.20
C VAL A 14 -22.38 16.38 -28.62
N THR A 15 -22.06 16.16 -29.89
CA THR A 15 -21.66 14.85 -30.40
C THR A 15 -20.35 14.38 -29.78
N LYS A 16 -19.38 15.29 -29.64
CA LYS A 16 -18.09 15.05 -29.01
C LYS A 16 -18.24 14.69 -27.54
N GLU A 17 -19.01 15.46 -26.76
CA GLU A 17 -19.28 15.15 -25.35
C GLU A 17 -19.95 13.79 -25.18
N ASN A 18 -20.95 13.49 -26.00
CA ASN A 18 -21.62 12.18 -26.01
C ASN A 18 -20.64 11.04 -26.30
N THR A 19 -19.73 11.24 -27.26
CA THR A 19 -18.72 10.26 -27.63
C THR A 19 -17.69 10.05 -26.51
N LEU A 20 -17.19 11.13 -25.92
CA LEU A 20 -16.26 11.08 -24.79
C LEU A 20 -16.90 10.36 -23.59
N ARG A 21 -18.17 10.64 -23.30
CA ARG A 21 -18.92 9.94 -22.26
C ARG A 21 -19.04 8.44 -22.54
N LYS A 22 -19.34 8.05 -23.77
CA LYS A 22 -19.40 6.64 -24.18
C LYS A 22 -18.03 5.95 -24.01
N ILE A 23 -16.95 6.60 -24.42
CA ILE A 23 -15.59 6.08 -24.26
C ILE A 23 -15.25 5.89 -22.78
N LYS A 24 -15.57 6.89 -21.93
CA LYS A 24 -15.33 6.81 -20.49
C LYS A 24 -16.08 5.63 -19.87
N ASN A 25 -17.37 5.50 -20.17
CA ASN A 25 -18.20 4.41 -19.66
C ASN A 25 -17.71 3.04 -20.14
N ALA A 26 -17.32 2.92 -21.41
CA ALA A 26 -16.79 1.68 -21.95
C ALA A 26 -15.48 1.25 -21.25
N LYS A 27 -14.59 2.21 -20.98
CA LYS A 27 -13.36 1.95 -20.21
C LYS A 27 -13.66 1.50 -18.78
N ASP A 28 -14.58 2.19 -18.11
CA ASP A 28 -14.97 1.89 -16.73
C ASP A 28 -15.53 0.47 -16.60
N ILE A 29 -16.46 0.11 -17.48
CA ILE A 29 -17.05 -1.24 -17.55
C ILE A 29 -15.96 -2.29 -17.84
N TYR A 30 -15.08 -2.03 -18.82
CA TYR A 30 -14.03 -2.96 -19.19
C TYR A 30 -13.07 -3.24 -18.03
N TYR A 31 -12.51 -2.20 -17.40
CA TYR A 31 -11.55 -2.39 -16.32
C TYR A 31 -12.19 -2.98 -15.07
N SER A 32 -13.41 -2.58 -14.72
CA SER A 32 -14.17 -3.19 -13.62
C SER A 32 -14.30 -4.70 -13.81
N LYS A 33 -14.67 -5.14 -15.02
CA LYS A 33 -14.77 -6.56 -15.37
C LYS A 33 -13.43 -7.29 -15.33
N GLU A 34 -12.35 -6.67 -15.80
CA GLU A 34 -11.01 -7.25 -15.72
C GLU A 34 -10.52 -7.42 -14.27
N PHE A 35 -10.83 -6.47 -13.40
CA PHE A 35 -10.54 -6.58 -11.97
C PHE A 35 -11.38 -7.68 -11.30
N GLU A 36 -12.66 -7.82 -11.65
CA GLU A 36 -13.50 -8.93 -11.21
C GLU A 36 -12.96 -10.29 -11.66
N ASN A 37 -12.47 -10.39 -12.89
CA ASN A 37 -11.85 -11.62 -13.43
C ASN A 37 -10.59 -12.04 -12.68
N CYS A 38 -9.93 -11.08 -12.00
CA CYS A 38 -8.75 -11.27 -11.19
C CYS A 38 -9.05 -11.61 -9.71
N LEU A 39 -10.32 -11.66 -9.31
CA LEU A 39 -10.72 -12.07 -7.95
C LEU A 39 -10.13 -13.46 -7.62
N ARG A 40 -9.59 -13.58 -6.40
CA ARG A 40 -8.89 -14.79 -5.90
C ARG A 40 -7.66 -15.20 -6.73
N LYS A 41 -7.17 -14.34 -7.63
CA LYS A 41 -5.99 -14.58 -8.47
C LYS A 41 -4.97 -13.45 -8.28
N PRO A 42 -4.30 -13.36 -7.10
CA PRO A 42 -3.43 -12.24 -6.75
C PRO A 42 -2.30 -12.02 -7.77
N LYS A 43 -1.73 -13.09 -8.33
CA LYS A 43 -0.71 -12.97 -9.40
C LYS A 43 -1.24 -12.29 -10.67
N LYS A 44 -2.50 -12.56 -11.05
CA LYS A 44 -3.12 -11.92 -12.24
C LYS A 44 -3.49 -10.47 -11.94
N MET A 45 -4.02 -10.22 -10.74
CA MET A 45 -4.30 -8.87 -10.24
C MET A 45 -3.06 -7.98 -10.31
N TRP A 46 -1.93 -8.44 -9.78
CA TRP A 46 -0.68 -7.69 -9.79
C TRP A 46 -0.12 -7.47 -11.19
N ARG A 47 -0.28 -8.43 -12.11
CA ARG A 47 0.08 -8.22 -13.53
C ARG A 47 -0.75 -7.12 -14.17
N LEU A 48 -2.07 -7.16 -13.99
CA LEU A 48 -2.99 -6.13 -14.49
C LEU A 48 -2.63 -4.74 -13.94
N ILE A 49 -2.37 -4.64 -12.64
CA ILE A 49 -1.92 -3.38 -12.02
C ILE A 49 -0.61 -2.89 -12.64
N ASN A 50 0.39 -3.77 -12.78
CA ASN A 50 1.68 -3.40 -13.36
C ASN A 50 1.56 -2.94 -14.82
N ASP A 51 0.70 -3.59 -15.60
CA ASP A 51 0.43 -3.22 -16.99
C ASP A 51 -0.25 -1.85 -17.08
N LEU A 52 -1.18 -1.55 -16.16
CA LEU A 52 -1.93 -0.28 -16.14
C LEU A 52 -1.16 0.89 -15.53
N ALA A 53 -0.36 0.65 -14.48
CA ALA A 53 0.27 1.70 -13.70
C ALA A 53 1.36 2.47 -14.48
N THR A 54 1.69 2.08 -15.72
CA THR A 54 2.87 2.61 -16.44
C THR A 54 4.14 2.53 -15.59
N ASN A 55 4.18 1.60 -14.61
CA ASN A 55 5.32 1.29 -13.76
C ASN A 55 6.41 0.53 -14.54
N LYS A 56 6.58 0.85 -15.82
CA LYS A 56 7.80 0.53 -16.52
C LYS A 56 8.82 1.51 -15.98
N ILE A 57 9.55 1.09 -14.96
CA ILE A 57 10.82 1.72 -14.59
C ILE A 57 11.66 1.69 -15.88
N LYS A 58 11.66 2.81 -16.62
CA LYS A 58 12.27 2.88 -17.96
C LYS A 58 13.79 2.87 -17.88
N ASP A 59 14.34 3.21 -16.72
CA ASP A 59 15.77 3.33 -16.49
C ASP A 59 16.15 2.62 -15.19
N GLN A 60 17.29 1.92 -15.17
CA GLN A 60 17.88 1.33 -13.95
C GLN A 60 18.21 2.38 -12.86
N SER A 61 17.94 3.67 -13.12
CA SER A 61 18.11 4.80 -12.20
C SER A 61 16.81 5.12 -11.44
N SER A 62 16.11 4.10 -10.91
CA SER A 62 14.94 4.32 -10.05
C SER A 62 15.31 4.62 -8.58
N ALA A 63 16.58 4.45 -8.23
CA ALA A 63 17.06 4.82 -6.91
C ALA A 63 17.12 6.35 -6.79
N PRO A 64 16.62 6.95 -5.70
CA PRO A 64 16.76 8.38 -5.48
C PRO A 64 18.27 8.73 -5.48
N PRO A 65 18.73 9.66 -6.33
CA PRO A 65 20.16 9.96 -6.49
C PRO A 65 20.74 10.71 -5.28
N LYS A 66 19.87 11.20 -4.39
CA LYS A 66 20.22 11.90 -3.18
C LYS A 66 19.09 11.81 -2.16
N LEU A 67 19.47 11.77 -0.89
CA LEU A 67 18.58 11.80 0.26
C LEU A 67 19.05 12.92 1.20
N ILE A 68 18.13 13.66 1.81
CA ILE A 68 18.47 14.65 2.84
C ILE A 68 17.83 14.20 4.14
N VAL A 69 18.65 13.90 5.14
CA VAL A 69 18.20 13.56 6.50
C VAL A 69 18.94 14.44 7.49
N ASN A 70 18.22 15.09 8.42
CA ASN A 70 18.80 15.97 9.43
C ASN A 70 19.75 17.04 8.84
N ASN A 71 19.36 17.65 7.71
CA ASN A 71 20.16 18.61 6.94
C ASN A 71 21.48 18.07 6.34
N VAL A 72 21.72 16.76 6.39
CA VAL A 72 22.87 16.10 5.76
C VAL A 72 22.47 15.56 4.39
N LEU A 73 23.26 15.90 3.36
CA LEU A 73 23.09 15.38 2.01
C LEU A 73 23.80 14.02 1.88
N ILE A 74 23.04 12.98 1.57
CA ILE A 74 23.52 11.62 1.33
C ILE A 74 23.37 11.31 -0.15
N THR A 75 24.46 10.92 -0.80
CA THR A 75 24.48 10.53 -2.23
C THR A 75 24.98 9.11 -2.45
N ASP A 76 25.53 8.47 -1.41
CA ASP A 76 25.99 7.09 -1.48
C ASP A 76 24.77 6.14 -1.45
N PRO A 77 24.59 5.28 -2.47
CA PRO A 77 23.45 4.37 -2.54
C PRO A 77 23.38 3.39 -1.36
N VAL A 78 24.52 2.94 -0.81
CA VAL A 78 24.53 2.02 0.34
C VAL A 78 23.99 2.74 1.58
N ILE A 79 24.48 3.95 1.82
CA ILE A 79 24.05 4.77 2.96
C ILE A 79 22.57 5.15 2.84
N ILE A 80 22.09 5.45 1.62
CA ILE A 80 20.67 5.70 1.35
C ILE A 80 19.83 4.47 1.75
N CYS A 81 20.23 3.27 1.34
CA CYS A 81 19.55 2.03 1.68
C CYS A 81 19.53 1.79 3.20
N ASP A 82 20.67 1.95 3.87
CA ASP A 82 20.78 1.78 5.33
C ASP A 82 19.88 2.77 6.07
N THR A 83 19.86 4.03 5.63
CA THR A 83 19.02 5.07 6.22
C THR A 83 17.52 4.75 6.06
N PHE A 84 17.11 4.24 4.89
CA PHE A 84 15.73 3.78 4.69
C PHE A 84 15.39 2.57 5.56
N ASN A 85 16.28 1.58 5.62
CA ASN A 85 16.10 0.39 6.44
C ASN A 85 15.93 0.76 7.92
N GLU A 86 16.79 1.63 8.43
CA GLU A 86 16.72 2.15 9.79
C GLU A 86 15.39 2.86 10.03
N TYR A 87 15.01 3.81 9.16
CA TYR A 87 13.76 4.55 9.29
C TYR A 87 12.53 3.62 9.32
N PHE A 88 12.38 2.73 8.34
CA PHE A 88 11.19 1.87 8.26
C PHE A 88 11.17 0.78 9.33
N SER A 89 12.32 0.38 9.88
CA SER A 89 12.38 -0.56 11.00
C SER A 89 12.07 0.08 12.35
N THR A 90 12.35 1.38 12.52
CA THR A 90 12.24 2.07 13.82
C THR A 90 11.02 2.99 13.94
N ILE A 91 10.39 3.39 12.84
CA ILE A 91 9.24 4.31 12.89
C ILE A 91 8.06 3.72 13.69
N GLY A 92 7.84 2.41 13.60
CA GLY A 92 6.76 1.74 14.34
C GLY A 92 6.96 1.78 15.84
N THR A 93 8.17 1.47 16.34
CA THR A 93 8.50 1.53 17.76
C THR A 93 8.51 2.96 18.27
N THR A 94 9.05 3.90 17.48
CA THR A 94 9.06 5.34 17.79
C THR A 94 7.64 5.88 17.98
N LEU A 95 6.71 5.51 17.11
CA LEU A 95 5.31 5.91 17.21
C LEU A 95 4.62 5.25 18.41
N ALA A 96 4.86 3.96 18.65
CA ALA A 96 4.27 3.24 19.78
C ALA A 96 4.68 3.86 21.13
N ASN A 97 5.96 4.20 21.29
CA ASN A 97 6.47 4.83 22.50
C ASN A 97 5.94 6.26 22.72
N GLY A 98 5.41 6.91 21.68
CA GLY A 98 4.78 8.23 21.78
C GLY A 98 3.31 8.19 22.22
N ILE A 99 2.70 7.00 22.27
CA ILE A 99 1.36 6.81 22.79
C ILE A 99 1.48 6.57 24.30
N SER A 100 1.05 7.53 25.11
CA SER A 100 0.95 7.32 26.56
C SER A 100 -0.10 6.25 26.84
N ASP A 101 0.28 5.12 27.44
CA ASP A 101 -0.63 4.05 27.83
C ASP A 101 -1.71 4.60 28.78
N PRO A 102 -3.00 4.62 28.38
CA PRO A 102 -4.08 5.11 29.25
C PRO A 102 -4.41 4.16 30.42
N PHE A 103 -3.73 3.03 30.55
CA PHE A 103 -4.15 1.91 31.39
C PHE A 103 -3.27 1.65 32.62
N GLU A 104 -2.30 2.52 32.93
CA GLU A 104 -1.40 2.33 34.09
C GLU A 104 -1.94 2.87 35.42
N GLN A 105 -3.26 3.09 35.54
CA GLN A 105 -3.92 3.42 36.81
C GLN A 105 -5.20 2.60 36.98
N LEU A 106 -5.04 1.30 37.24
CA LEU A 106 -5.96 0.59 38.11
C LEU A 106 -5.15 0.14 39.30
N ASP A 107 -5.13 0.99 40.32
CA ASP A 107 -4.59 0.67 41.62
C ASP A 107 -5.28 -0.59 42.16
N ASP A 108 -4.41 -1.49 42.61
CA ASP A 108 -4.66 -2.70 43.37
C ASP A 108 -5.41 -2.36 44.67
N ASP A 109 -6.74 -2.33 44.64
CA ASP A 109 -7.56 -2.47 45.86
C ASP A 109 -8.86 -3.20 45.56
N SER A 110 -8.82 -4.53 45.73
CA SER A 110 -9.89 -5.32 46.34
C SER A 110 -9.68 -6.80 46.02
N SER A 111 -8.93 -7.47 46.89
CA SER A 111 -9.06 -8.91 47.08
C SER A 111 -10.51 -9.26 47.45
N GLU A 112 -11.27 -9.89 46.55
CA GLU A 112 -12.07 -11.08 46.89
C GLU A 112 -12.75 -11.74 45.68
N SER A 113 -12.42 -13.03 45.53
CA SER A 113 -13.27 -14.10 44.99
C SER A 113 -13.55 -14.19 43.48
N TYR A 114 -12.56 -14.72 42.73
CA TYR A 114 -12.90 -15.72 41.71
C TYR A 114 -11.99 -16.94 41.85
N ILE A 115 -12.55 -17.96 42.49
CA ILE A 115 -12.06 -19.33 42.48
C ILE A 115 -11.85 -19.76 41.03
N ASN A 116 -10.62 -20.15 40.72
CA ASN A 116 -10.20 -20.76 39.48
C ASN A 116 -10.70 -22.21 39.42
N PRO A 117 -11.53 -22.63 38.44
CA PRO A 117 -11.64 -24.02 38.10
C PRO A 117 -10.87 -24.23 36.79
N ASN A 118 -9.57 -24.53 36.92
CA ASN A 118 -8.66 -25.03 35.88
C ASN A 118 -8.71 -24.35 34.49
N PRO A 119 -7.61 -23.72 34.02
CA PRO A 119 -7.53 -23.34 32.61
C PRO A 119 -7.65 -24.59 31.72
N PRO A 120 -8.41 -24.54 30.62
CA PRO A 120 -8.52 -25.67 29.71
C PRO A 120 -7.11 -26.07 29.21
N PRO A 121 -6.83 -27.37 29.04
CA PRO A 121 -5.54 -27.82 28.57
C PRO A 121 -5.22 -27.18 27.21
N PRO A 122 -3.95 -26.81 26.96
CA PRO A 122 -3.56 -26.20 25.71
C PRO A 122 -3.91 -27.11 24.54
N PRO A 123 -4.40 -26.59 23.41
CA PRO A 123 -4.67 -27.41 22.23
C PRO A 123 -3.38 -28.11 21.81
N SER A 124 -3.38 -29.44 21.92
CA SER A 124 -2.33 -30.31 21.41
C SER A 124 -2.37 -30.31 19.89
N ASN A 125 -1.88 -29.25 19.27
CA ASN A 125 -1.48 -29.22 17.87
C ASN A 125 -0.53 -28.04 17.67
N GLY A 126 0.77 -28.37 17.72
CA GLY A 126 1.85 -27.43 17.49
C GLY A 126 1.72 -26.76 16.11
N LYS A 127 1.37 -25.48 16.13
CA LYS A 127 1.92 -24.52 15.18
C LYS A 127 2.57 -23.42 16.00
N VAL A 128 3.81 -23.70 16.38
CA VAL A 128 4.77 -22.64 16.68
C VAL A 128 4.79 -21.75 15.44
N PHE A 129 4.32 -20.51 15.56
CA PHE A 129 4.71 -19.50 14.59
C PHE A 129 6.23 -19.36 14.74
N SER A 130 6.96 -19.97 13.82
CA SER A 130 8.38 -19.72 13.67
C SER A 130 8.57 -18.21 13.44
N PRO A 131 9.54 -17.56 14.10
CA PRO A 131 10.01 -16.26 13.68
C PRO A 131 10.24 -16.28 12.17
N PHE A 132 9.77 -15.25 11.46
CA PHE A 132 10.02 -15.09 10.04
C PHE A 132 11.54 -14.94 9.85
N GLU A 133 12.22 -16.06 9.60
CA GLU A 133 13.66 -16.04 9.35
C GLU A 133 13.89 -15.22 8.09
N LYS A 134 14.58 -14.10 8.31
CA LYS A 134 15.11 -13.24 7.26
C LYS A 134 16.07 -14.07 6.40
N SER A 135 15.57 -14.56 5.28
CA SER A 135 16.40 -14.93 4.13
C SER A 135 16.01 -14.02 2.97
N PHE A 136 16.41 -12.76 3.06
CA PHE A 136 16.68 -11.99 1.84
C PHE A 136 17.89 -12.64 1.19
N THR A 137 17.64 -13.59 0.29
CA THR A 137 18.69 -14.07 -0.59
C THR A 137 19.11 -12.91 -1.48
N SER A 138 20.34 -12.45 -1.24
CA SER A 138 21.12 -11.72 -2.23
C SER A 138 21.16 -12.56 -3.50
N SER A 139 20.45 -12.11 -4.53
CA SER A 139 20.69 -12.51 -5.90
C SER A 139 20.49 -11.28 -6.76
N CYS A 140 21.40 -10.32 -6.59
CA CYS A 140 21.67 -9.32 -7.60
C CYS A 140 22.35 -10.04 -8.77
N TYR A 141 21.60 -10.21 -9.86
CA TYR A 141 22.10 -10.18 -11.23
C TYR A 141 21.02 -9.57 -12.11
#